data_AF-A0A2V9Z784-F1
#
_entry.id   AF-A0A2V9Z784-F1
#
_cell.length_a   1.000
_cell.length_b   1.000
_cell.length_c   1.000
_cell.angle_alpha   90.00
_cell.angle_beta   90.00
_cell.angle_gamma   90.00
#
_symmetry.space_group_name_H-M   'P 1'
#
loop_
_entity.id
_entity.type
_entity.pdbx_description
1 polymer ?
#
loop_
_entity_poly.entity_id
_entity_poly.type
_entity_poly.pdbx_seq_one_letter_code
_entity_poly.pdbx_strand_id
1 'polypeptide(L)'
;MNSEWNETAGREWRPASAYMMAVFCLVLGGMVGYLLRGSTVPAPAIAAHSGENLTASTATIPQTPSLDDMKHMADKQAEPVLGKLKGDPKNPELLIQVGAIYQATHRFKEAAEYYEQSLEIKPGNVGIRTQAATCLYYAGDINGALSELQRSLQDDPRNANALFNLGVIKWRGKQDGRGALKAWQKLLDSNPKLEAQKKADVRKLMTQVRQQSQAGFASGNQFSKE
;
A
#
# COMPACT_ATOMS: atom_id res chain seq x y z
N MET A 1 -70.63 25.34 -25.94
CA MET A 1 -70.16 25.34 -27.34
C MET A 1 -68.65 25.50 -27.30
N ASN A 2 -67.95 24.36 -27.31
CA ASN A 2 -67.24 23.80 -28.48
C ASN A 2 -65.82 24.39 -28.50
N SER A 3 -64.81 23.67 -28.04
CA SER A 3 -64.13 22.50 -28.64
C SER A 3 -62.73 22.98 -29.04
N GLU A 4 -61.71 22.50 -28.35
CA GLU A 4 -60.67 21.66 -28.97
C GLU A 4 -59.86 22.38 -30.04
N TRP A 5 -58.75 22.99 -29.63
CA TRP A 5 -57.59 23.14 -30.52
C TRP A 5 -56.54 22.13 -30.10
N ASN A 6 -56.72 20.93 -30.65
CA ASN A 6 -55.69 19.92 -30.86
C ASN A 6 -54.58 20.53 -31.74
N GLU A 7 -53.41 20.76 -31.16
CA GLU A 7 -52.14 20.78 -31.90
C GLU A 7 -51.28 19.61 -31.44
N THR A 8 -51.68 18.40 -31.83
CA THR A 8 -50.77 17.26 -32.00
C THR A 8 -50.76 16.91 -33.48
N ALA A 9 -50.08 17.74 -34.27
CA ALA A 9 -49.70 17.39 -35.63
C ALA A 9 -48.95 16.04 -35.58
N GLY A 10 -49.58 15.03 -36.19
CA GLY A 10 -49.12 13.65 -36.19
C GLY A 10 -47.68 13.54 -36.65
N ARG A 11 -46.79 13.20 -35.71
CA ARG A 11 -45.46 12.72 -36.03
C ARG A 11 -45.64 11.30 -36.56
N GLU A 12 -45.84 11.18 -37.87
CA GLU A 12 -45.81 9.89 -38.55
C GLU A 12 -44.47 9.21 -38.25
N TRP A 13 -44.51 8.19 -37.40
CA TRP A 13 -43.36 7.36 -37.12
C TRP A 13 -43.02 6.60 -38.39
N ARG A 14 -41.94 7.01 -39.07
CA ARG A 14 -41.42 6.27 -40.22
C ARG A 14 -41.00 4.88 -39.71
N PRO A 15 -41.45 3.77 -40.33
CA PRO A 15 -41.16 2.42 -39.84
C PRO A 15 -39.66 2.18 -39.62
N ALA A 16 -38.80 2.84 -40.41
CA ALA A 16 -37.35 2.82 -40.26
C ALA A 16 -36.82 3.24 -38.87
N SER A 17 -37.45 4.20 -38.17
CA SER A 17 -36.99 4.63 -36.83
C SER A 17 -37.41 3.67 -35.72
N ALA A 18 -38.53 2.95 -35.90
CA ALA A 18 -38.93 1.88 -34.99
C ALA A 18 -38.01 0.65 -35.12
N TYR A 19 -37.63 0.30 -36.35
CA TYR A 19 -36.67 -0.78 -36.60
C TYR A 19 -35.27 -0.47 -36.06
N MET A 20 -34.79 0.78 -36.20
CA MET A 20 -33.51 1.20 -35.63
C MET A 20 -33.47 1.08 -34.10
N MET A 21 -34.56 1.42 -33.42
CA MET A 21 -34.64 1.29 -31.96
C MET A 21 -34.77 -0.18 -31.52
N ALA A 22 -35.53 -1.00 -32.25
CA ALA A 22 -35.65 -2.43 -31.98
C ALA A 22 -34.32 -3.19 -32.14
N VAL A 23 -33.54 -2.86 -33.18
CA VAL A 23 -32.21 -3.45 -33.41
C VAL A 23 -31.24 -3.04 -32.30
N PHE A 24 -31.27 -1.77 -31.87
CA PHE A 24 -30.41 -1.29 -30.79
C PHE A 24 -30.72 -1.99 -29.43
N CYS A 25 -32.00 -2.20 -29.12
CA CYS A 25 -32.42 -2.94 -27.93
C CYS A 25 -32.03 -4.43 -27.99
N LEU A 26 -32.10 -5.06 -29.16
CA LEU A 26 -31.67 -6.46 -29.34
C LEU A 26 -30.15 -6.63 -29.20
N VAL A 27 -29.36 -5.69 -29.71
CA VAL A 27 -27.89 -5.72 -29.59
C VAL A 27 -27.44 -5.48 -28.14
N LEU A 28 -28.05 -4.51 -27.45
CA LEU A 28 -27.77 -4.26 -26.03
C LEU A 28 -28.25 -5.41 -25.13
N GLY A 29 -29.42 -5.98 -25.39
CA GLY A 29 -29.95 -7.13 -24.65
C GLY A 29 -29.13 -8.41 -24.87
N GLY A 30 -28.64 -8.64 -26.09
CA GLY A 30 -27.78 -9.78 -26.43
C GLY A 30 -26.42 -9.74 -25.74
N MET A 31 -25.83 -8.56 -25.57
CA MET A 31 -24.52 -8.40 -24.95
C MET A 31 -24.55 -8.60 -23.42
N VAL A 32 -25.63 -8.12 -22.76
CA VAL A 32 -25.85 -8.35 -21.31
C VAL A 32 -26.24 -9.81 -21.04
N GLY A 33 -27.05 -10.42 -21.91
CA GLY A 33 -27.43 -11.83 -21.81
C GLY A 33 -26.26 -12.80 -22.04
N TYR A 34 -25.31 -12.46 -22.91
CA TYR A 34 -24.13 -13.29 -23.18
C TYR A 34 -23.11 -13.28 -22.02
N LEU A 35 -23.02 -12.18 -21.26
CA LEU A 35 -22.10 -12.06 -20.12
C LEU A 35 -22.64 -12.67 -18.82
N LEU A 36 -23.98 -12.77 -18.66
CA LEU A 36 -24.60 -13.47 -17.52
C LEU A 36 -24.83 -14.97 -17.78
N ARG A 37 -24.73 -15.44 -19.03
CA ARG A 37 -24.75 -16.86 -19.41
C ARG A 37 -23.33 -17.42 -19.51
N GLY A 38 -22.50 -17.12 -18.52
CA GLY A 38 -21.16 -17.67 -18.37
C GLY A 38 -21.21 -19.18 -18.15
N SER A 39 -20.77 -19.93 -19.17
CA SER A 39 -20.16 -21.26 -19.11
C SER A 39 -20.78 -22.30 -18.16
N THR A 40 -21.86 -22.96 -18.58
CA THR A 40 -22.10 -24.35 -18.14
C THR A 40 -21.35 -25.28 -19.08
N VAL A 41 -20.23 -25.84 -18.62
CA VAL A 41 -19.61 -26.99 -19.27
C VAL A 41 -20.55 -28.19 -19.06
N PRO A 42 -21.02 -28.89 -20.11
CA PRO A 42 -21.76 -30.12 -19.89
C PRO A 42 -20.83 -31.16 -19.27
N ALA A 43 -21.20 -31.65 -18.09
CA ALA A 43 -20.47 -32.73 -17.44
C ALA A 43 -20.45 -33.98 -18.34
N PRO A 44 -19.33 -34.71 -18.46
CA PRO A 44 -19.32 -35.99 -19.15
C PRO A 44 -20.20 -36.96 -18.36
N ALA A 45 -21.15 -37.61 -19.05
CA ALA A 45 -21.92 -38.71 -18.49
C ALA A 45 -20.98 -39.91 -18.29
N ILE A 46 -20.55 -40.14 -17.05
CA ILE A 46 -19.82 -41.34 -16.67
C ILE A 46 -20.86 -42.40 -16.34
N ALA A 47 -20.90 -43.44 -17.17
CA ALA A 47 -21.64 -44.65 -16.92
C ALA A 47 -21.23 -45.25 -15.57
N ALA A 48 -22.22 -45.71 -14.81
CA ALA A 48 -22.02 -46.40 -13.55
C ALA A 48 -21.13 -47.63 -13.76
N HIS A 49 -19.91 -47.58 -13.21
CA HIS A 49 -19.14 -48.76 -12.88
C HIS A 49 -18.88 -48.76 -11.37
N SER A 50 -19.58 -49.68 -10.72
CA SER A 50 -19.37 -50.16 -9.37
C SER A 50 -17.94 -50.64 -9.17
N GLY A 51 -17.32 -50.25 -8.05
CA GLY A 51 -16.21 -50.98 -7.46
C GLY A 51 -14.97 -50.15 -7.15
N GLU A 52 -14.57 -50.21 -5.88
CA GLU A 52 -13.21 -50.06 -5.33
C GLU A 52 -12.79 -48.69 -4.74
N ASN A 53 -12.60 -48.75 -3.42
CA ASN A 53 -11.89 -47.81 -2.54
C ASN A 53 -10.59 -47.30 -3.16
N LEU A 54 -10.37 -45.98 -3.18
CA LEU A 54 -9.04 -45.34 -3.16
C LEU A 54 -9.17 -43.93 -2.56
N THR A 55 -8.17 -43.57 -1.77
CA THR A 55 -8.07 -42.45 -0.82
C THR A 55 -8.32 -41.06 -1.42
N ALA A 56 -9.14 -40.26 -0.73
CA ALA A 56 -9.36 -38.85 -1.04
C ALA A 56 -8.06 -38.04 -0.87
N SER A 57 -7.40 -37.73 -1.97
CA SER A 57 -6.38 -36.69 -2.03
C SER A 57 -7.08 -35.33 -1.98
N THR A 58 -7.10 -34.69 -0.82
CA THR A 58 -7.61 -33.34 -0.64
C THR A 58 -6.66 -32.36 -1.33
N ALA A 59 -7.06 -31.89 -2.51
CA ALA A 59 -6.43 -30.73 -3.15
C ALA A 59 -6.51 -29.54 -2.19
N THR A 60 -5.37 -29.17 -1.60
CA THR A 60 -5.27 -28.05 -0.66
C THR A 60 -5.37 -26.75 -1.45
N ILE A 61 -6.43 -25.98 -1.21
CA ILE A 61 -6.53 -24.57 -1.65
C ILE A 61 -5.31 -23.83 -1.05
N PRO A 62 -4.55 -23.03 -1.81
CA PRO A 62 -3.45 -22.25 -1.23
C PRO A 62 -3.99 -21.36 -0.12
N GLN A 63 -3.75 -21.73 1.13
CA GLN A 63 -4.16 -20.93 2.27
C GLN A 63 -3.18 -19.78 2.42
N THR A 64 -3.70 -18.55 2.42
CA THR A 64 -2.93 -17.38 2.84
C THR A 64 -2.45 -17.61 4.28
N PRO A 65 -1.13 -17.51 4.56
CA PRO A 65 -0.62 -17.76 5.91
C PRO A 65 -1.33 -16.89 6.95
N SER A 66 -1.67 -17.48 8.10
CA SER A 66 -2.23 -16.72 9.22
C SER A 66 -1.18 -15.79 9.86
N LEU A 67 -1.61 -14.87 10.74
CA LEU A 67 -0.69 -14.03 11.49
C LEU A 67 0.29 -14.85 12.35
N ASP A 68 -0.20 -15.93 12.95
CA ASP A 68 0.62 -16.83 13.76
C ASP A 68 1.62 -17.60 12.89
N ASP A 69 1.21 -18.02 11.69
CA ASP A 69 2.13 -18.63 10.72
C ASP A 69 3.22 -17.66 10.29
N MET A 70 2.88 -16.40 9.97
CA MET A 70 3.85 -15.38 9.62
C MET A 70 4.80 -15.07 10.78
N LYS A 71 4.28 -15.05 12.01
CA LYS A 71 5.10 -14.88 13.22
C LYS A 71 6.08 -16.03 13.38
N HIS A 72 5.59 -17.26 13.27
CA HIS A 72 6.43 -18.45 13.37
C HIS A 72 7.48 -18.50 12.24
N MET A 73 7.12 -18.09 11.02
CA MET A 73 8.07 -17.99 9.90
C MET A 73 9.17 -16.97 10.18
N ALA A 74 8.83 -15.80 10.75
CA ALA A 74 9.80 -14.79 11.14
C ALA A 74 10.74 -15.29 12.24
N ASP A 75 10.19 -15.92 13.28
CA ASP A 75 10.96 -16.48 14.39
C ASP A 75 11.91 -17.58 13.91
N LYS A 76 11.43 -18.45 13.00
CA LYS A 76 12.26 -19.48 12.35
C LYS A 76 13.38 -18.88 11.51
N GLN A 77 13.14 -17.80 10.78
CA GLN A 77 14.19 -17.10 10.03
C GLN A 77 15.23 -16.46 10.96
N ALA A 78 14.80 -15.96 12.12
CA ALA A 78 15.67 -15.35 13.11
C ALA A 78 16.47 -16.37 13.95
N GLU A 79 16.01 -17.63 14.02
CA GLU A 79 16.57 -18.69 14.88
C GLU A 79 18.11 -18.83 14.83
N PRO A 80 18.78 -18.84 13.66
CA PRO A 80 20.24 -18.99 13.61
C PRO A 80 20.98 -17.81 14.24
N VAL A 81 20.44 -16.60 14.10
CA VAL A 81 21.02 -15.38 14.66
C VAL A 81 20.69 -15.26 16.15
N LEU A 82 19.46 -15.61 16.55
CA LEU A 82 19.04 -15.69 17.94
C LEU A 82 19.88 -16.69 18.74
N GLY A 83 20.22 -17.84 18.15
CA GLY A 83 21.12 -18.81 18.77
C GLY A 83 22.51 -18.23 19.08
N LYS A 84 23.07 -17.45 18.15
CA LYS A 84 24.34 -16.73 18.38
C LYS A 84 24.19 -15.63 19.42
N LEU A 85 23.10 -14.86 19.36
CA LEU A 85 22.81 -13.78 20.28
C LEU A 85 22.66 -14.28 21.73
N LYS A 86 22.14 -15.49 21.95
CA LYS A 86 22.11 -16.10 23.31
C LYS A 86 23.51 -16.28 23.91
N GLY A 87 24.52 -16.58 23.09
CA GLY A 87 25.91 -16.69 23.53
C GLY A 87 26.60 -15.33 23.71
N ASP A 88 26.11 -14.29 23.04
CA ASP A 88 26.63 -12.92 23.13
C ASP A 88 25.47 -11.88 23.12
N PRO A 89 24.73 -11.73 24.23
CA PRO A 89 23.47 -10.95 24.26
C PRO A 89 23.65 -9.45 24.04
N LYS A 90 24.88 -8.95 24.18
CA LYS A 90 25.22 -7.52 24.01
C LYS A 90 26.00 -7.28 22.72
N ASN A 91 25.84 -8.14 21.73
CA ASN A 91 26.42 -7.94 20.40
C ASN A 91 25.52 -7.03 19.55
N PRO A 92 25.91 -5.76 19.29
CA PRO A 92 25.05 -4.84 18.57
C PRO A 92 24.83 -5.27 17.13
N GLU A 93 25.78 -5.95 16.49
CA GLU A 93 25.64 -6.46 15.13
C GLU A 93 24.65 -7.63 15.02
N LEU A 94 24.62 -8.54 16.00
CA LEU A 94 23.62 -9.61 16.05
C LEU A 94 22.22 -9.05 16.33
N LEU A 95 22.10 -8.08 17.23
CA LEU A 95 20.83 -7.37 17.48
C LEU A 95 20.30 -6.70 16.21
N ILE A 96 21.18 -6.04 15.44
CA ILE A 96 20.81 -5.45 14.13
C ILE A 96 20.34 -6.52 13.15
N GLN A 97 21.03 -7.66 13.08
CA GLN A 97 20.65 -8.75 12.16
C GLN A 97 19.26 -9.31 12.51
N VAL A 98 18.97 -9.53 13.79
CA VAL A 98 17.64 -9.96 14.25
C VAL A 98 16.59 -8.91 13.91
N GLY A 99 16.86 -7.63 14.21
CA GLY A 99 15.96 -6.53 13.85
C GLY A 99 15.67 -6.45 12.35
N ALA A 100 16.68 -6.66 11.51
CA ALA A 100 16.52 -6.68 10.05
C ALA A 100 15.65 -7.85 9.55
N ILE A 101 15.77 -9.03 10.16
CA ILE A 101 14.92 -10.19 9.84
C ILE A 101 13.46 -9.90 10.22
N TYR A 102 13.22 -9.36 11.41
CA TYR A 102 11.87 -8.98 11.82
C TYR A 102 11.30 -7.85 10.94
N GLN A 103 12.11 -6.89 10.53
CA GLN A 103 11.68 -5.85 9.60
C GLN A 103 11.30 -6.42 8.23
N ALA A 104 12.12 -7.33 7.69
CA ALA A 104 11.86 -7.97 6.39
C ALA A 104 10.60 -8.86 6.41
N THR A 105 10.20 -9.33 7.58
CA THR A 105 8.98 -10.13 7.80
C THR A 105 7.81 -9.29 8.32
N HIS A 106 7.88 -7.95 8.18
CA HIS A 106 6.83 -7.01 8.58
C HIS A 106 6.47 -7.02 10.07
N ARG A 107 7.34 -7.58 10.92
CA ARG A 107 7.26 -7.57 12.38
C ARG A 107 7.93 -6.33 12.92
N PHE A 108 7.31 -5.19 12.60
CA PHE A 108 7.93 -3.88 12.78
C PHE A 108 8.15 -3.50 14.25
N LYS A 109 7.24 -3.92 15.14
CA LYS A 109 7.39 -3.64 16.58
C LYS A 109 8.62 -4.36 17.14
N GLU A 110 8.73 -5.66 16.89
CA GLU A 110 9.86 -6.49 17.31
C GLU A 110 11.17 -5.99 16.69
N ALA A 111 11.14 -5.63 15.40
CA ALA A 111 12.30 -5.05 14.73
C ALA A 111 12.82 -3.78 15.42
N ALA A 112 11.91 -2.87 15.80
CA ALA A 112 12.26 -1.65 16.51
C ALA A 112 12.90 -1.94 17.88
N GLU A 113 12.38 -2.91 18.63
CA GLU A 113 12.92 -3.33 19.94
C GLU A 113 14.37 -3.83 19.83
N TYR A 114 14.68 -4.67 18.82
CA TYR A 114 16.06 -5.14 18.60
C TYR A 114 17.00 -4.03 18.13
N TYR A 115 16.52 -3.11 17.30
CA TYR A 115 17.31 -1.94 16.92
C TYR A 115 17.57 -1.00 18.11
N GLU A 116 16.59 -0.82 19.00
CA GLU A 116 16.74 -0.05 20.23
C GLU A 116 17.81 -0.65 21.15
N GLN A 117 17.76 -1.97 21.40
CA GLN A 117 18.80 -2.66 22.17
C GLN A 117 20.19 -2.48 21.56
N SER A 118 20.32 -2.51 20.22
CA SER A 118 21.60 -2.23 19.57
C SER A 118 22.07 -0.78 19.79
N LEU A 119 21.15 0.17 19.77
CA LEU A 119 21.41 1.59 20.00
C LEU A 119 21.72 1.92 21.47
N GLU A 120 21.24 1.14 22.43
CA GLU A 120 21.68 1.24 23.84
C GLU A 120 23.18 0.94 23.99
N ILE A 121 23.71 0.06 23.14
CA ILE A 121 25.12 -0.35 23.15
C ILE A 121 25.96 0.57 22.27
N LYS A 122 25.47 0.92 21.08
CA LYS A 122 26.12 1.82 20.11
C LYS A 122 25.19 2.98 19.72
N PRO A 123 25.07 4.03 20.57
CA PRO A 123 24.09 5.09 20.38
C PRO A 123 24.32 5.98 19.14
N GLY A 124 25.55 6.03 18.61
CA GLY A 124 25.91 6.86 17.45
C GLY A 124 25.55 6.26 16.09
N ASN A 125 24.87 5.11 16.02
CA ASN A 125 24.54 4.49 14.75
C ASN A 125 23.29 5.12 14.10
N VAL A 126 23.50 6.24 13.42
CA VAL A 126 22.47 7.01 12.68
C VAL A 126 21.68 6.13 11.71
N GLY A 127 22.35 5.20 11.03
CA GLY A 127 21.72 4.28 10.08
C GLY A 127 20.67 3.40 10.76
N ILE A 128 21.03 2.77 11.89
CA ILE A 128 20.13 1.92 12.66
C ILE A 128 19.02 2.73 13.34
N ARG A 129 19.32 3.93 13.85
CA ARG A 129 18.30 4.84 14.35
C ARG A 129 17.24 5.18 13.29
N THR A 130 17.67 5.37 12.04
CA THR A 130 16.79 5.61 10.90
C THR A 130 15.95 4.38 10.54
N GLN A 131 16.51 3.16 10.68
CA GLN A 131 15.75 1.92 10.50
C GLN A 131 14.73 1.71 11.63
N ALA A 132 15.10 1.95 12.88
CA ALA A 132 14.19 1.92 14.04
C ALA A 132 13.00 2.87 13.83
N ALA A 133 13.25 4.10 13.40
CA ALA A 133 12.18 5.05 13.08
C ALA A 133 11.25 4.55 11.97
N THR A 134 11.79 3.87 10.97
CA THR A 134 10.98 3.28 9.87
C THR A 134 10.07 2.19 10.41
N CYS A 135 10.61 1.31 11.26
CA CYS A 135 9.85 0.28 11.95
C CYS A 135 8.75 0.88 12.86
N LEU A 136 9.07 1.89 13.66
CA LEU A 136 8.09 2.60 14.50
C LEU A 136 6.93 3.17 13.67
N TYR A 137 7.23 3.77 12.52
CA TYR A 137 6.19 4.30 11.63
C TYR A 137 5.26 3.20 11.12
N TYR A 138 5.79 2.07 10.66
CA TYR A 138 4.97 0.95 10.20
C TYR A 138 4.25 0.21 11.33
N ALA A 139 4.77 0.27 12.55
CA ALA A 139 4.09 -0.20 13.76
C ALA A 139 2.97 0.77 14.23
N GLY A 140 2.80 1.92 13.58
CA GLY A 140 1.79 2.93 13.90
C GLY A 140 2.23 4.00 14.90
N ASP A 141 3.46 3.89 15.46
CA ASP A 141 4.02 4.92 16.31
C ASP A 141 4.68 6.04 15.50
N ILE A 142 3.83 6.91 14.96
CA ILE A 142 4.25 8.04 14.11
C ILE A 142 5.08 9.04 14.91
N ASN A 143 4.75 9.28 16.19
CA ASN A 143 5.45 10.29 16.98
C ASN A 143 6.83 9.77 17.42
N GLY A 144 6.94 8.51 17.83
CA GLY A 144 8.22 7.86 18.12
C GLY A 144 9.13 7.84 16.90
N ALA A 145 8.60 7.50 15.73
CA ALA A 145 9.33 7.55 14.47
C ALA A 145 9.91 8.95 14.17
N LEU A 146 9.12 10.00 14.35
CA LEU A 146 9.57 11.38 14.15
C LEU A 146 10.64 11.79 15.17
N SER A 147 10.51 11.36 16.42
CA SER A 147 11.51 11.61 17.47
C SER A 147 12.86 11.00 17.11
N GLU A 148 12.87 9.73 16.70
CA GLU A 148 14.10 9.03 16.32
C GLU A 148 14.74 9.61 15.06
N LEU A 149 13.96 10.05 14.08
CA LEU A 149 14.49 10.78 12.92
C LEU A 149 15.06 12.15 13.28
N GLN A 150 14.47 12.86 14.24
CA GLN A 150 15.02 14.12 14.71
C GLN A 150 16.38 13.92 15.38
N ARG A 151 16.51 12.90 16.24
CA ARG A 151 17.79 12.51 16.84
C ARG A 151 18.82 12.11 15.78
N SER A 152 18.41 11.29 14.80
CA SER A 152 19.25 10.91 13.66
C SER A 152 19.79 12.13 12.90
N LEU A 153 18.95 13.15 12.70
CA LEU A 153 19.31 14.39 12.01
C LEU A 153 20.02 15.43 12.91
N GLN A 154 20.05 15.24 14.22
CA GLN A 154 20.94 15.98 15.12
C GLN A 154 22.38 15.47 14.97
N ASP A 155 22.55 14.14 14.90
CA ASP A 155 23.85 13.48 14.76
C ASP A 155 24.42 13.64 13.34
N ASP A 156 23.60 13.41 12.31
CA ASP A 156 23.95 13.64 10.90
C ASP A 156 22.87 14.48 10.20
N PRO A 157 23.05 15.82 10.17
CA PRO A 157 22.08 16.72 9.57
C PRO A 157 21.84 16.55 8.07
N ARG A 158 22.69 15.78 7.37
CA ARG A 158 22.64 15.58 5.92
C ARG A 158 22.22 14.15 5.54
N ASN A 159 21.94 13.30 6.53
CA ASN A 159 21.62 11.89 6.31
C ASN A 159 20.46 11.74 5.30
N ALA A 160 20.77 11.15 4.14
CA ALA A 160 19.82 11.09 3.03
C ALA A 160 18.58 10.27 3.37
N ASN A 161 18.76 9.11 4.02
CA ASN A 161 17.66 8.22 4.38
C ASN A 161 16.77 8.85 5.47
N ALA A 162 17.36 9.49 6.48
CA ALA A 162 16.60 10.14 7.53
C ALA A 162 15.77 11.33 7.00
N LEU A 163 16.35 12.17 6.14
CA LEU A 163 15.61 13.28 5.51
C LEU A 163 14.49 12.78 4.59
N PHE A 164 14.74 11.70 3.84
CA PHE A 164 13.72 11.07 3.00
C PHE A 164 12.55 10.55 3.84
N ASN A 165 12.85 9.75 4.86
CA ASN A 165 11.85 9.15 5.75
C ASN A 165 11.09 10.21 6.54
N LEU A 166 11.76 11.28 6.99
CA LEU A 166 11.10 12.40 7.66
C LEU A 166 10.05 13.03 6.76
N GLY A 167 10.35 13.23 5.47
CA GLY A 167 9.39 13.76 4.53
C GLY A 167 8.20 12.83 4.31
N VAL A 168 8.45 11.52 4.13
CA VAL A 168 7.39 10.52 3.97
C VAL A 168 6.47 10.47 5.18
N ILE A 169 7.03 10.41 6.38
CA ILE A 169 6.27 10.27 7.63
C ILE A 169 5.50 11.55 7.94
N LYS A 170 6.09 12.73 7.68
CA LYS A 170 5.35 13.99 7.81
C LYS A 170 4.16 14.05 6.86
N TRP A 171 4.36 13.70 5.60
CA TRP A 171 3.29 13.74 4.61
C TRP A 171 2.19 12.73 4.90
N ARG A 172 2.55 11.45 5.10
CA ARG A 172 1.58 10.35 5.20
C ARG A 172 1.11 10.09 6.63
N GLY A 173 1.99 10.23 7.61
CA GLY A 173 1.66 9.99 9.03
C GLY A 173 1.04 11.21 9.72
N LYS A 174 1.50 12.43 9.41
CA LYS A 174 0.99 13.66 10.05
C LYS A 174 0.12 14.53 9.14
N GLN A 175 -0.04 14.16 7.86
CA GLN A 175 -0.68 15.02 6.86
C GLN A 175 -0.01 16.41 6.74
N ASP A 176 1.25 16.52 7.16
CA ASP A 176 2.07 17.73 7.14
C ASP A 176 2.83 17.80 5.81
N GLY A 177 2.12 18.18 4.74
CA GLY A 177 2.71 18.36 3.42
C GLY A 177 3.80 19.45 3.39
N ARG A 178 3.64 20.53 4.16
CA ARG A 178 4.64 21.62 4.22
C ARG A 178 5.95 21.13 4.83
N GLY A 179 5.87 20.42 5.95
CA GLY A 179 7.04 19.84 6.59
C GLY A 179 7.69 18.74 5.74
N ALA A 180 6.91 17.99 4.97
CA ALA A 180 7.44 17.02 4.02
C ALA A 180 8.27 17.68 2.91
N LEU A 181 7.74 18.73 2.29
CA LEU A 181 8.46 19.52 1.29
C LEU A 181 9.76 20.10 1.85
N LYS A 182 9.75 20.60 3.09
CA LYS A 182 10.95 21.14 3.75
C LYS A 182 12.03 20.06 3.95
N ALA A 183 11.64 18.86 4.40
CA ALA A 183 12.59 17.76 4.62
C ALA A 183 13.21 17.28 3.29
N TRP A 184 12.40 17.09 2.26
CA TRP A 184 12.86 16.68 0.93
C TRP A 184 13.65 17.75 0.18
N GLN A 185 13.34 19.03 0.37
CA GLN A 185 14.17 20.11 -0.15
C GLN A 185 15.56 20.06 0.50
N LYS A 186 15.63 19.95 1.82
CA LYS A 186 16.90 19.79 2.54
C LYS A 186 17.69 18.57 2.06
N LEU A 187 17.02 17.44 1.81
CA LEU A 187 17.63 16.23 1.24
C LEU A 187 18.36 16.53 -0.08
N LEU A 188 17.68 17.20 -1.02
CA LEU A 188 18.23 17.51 -2.33
C LEU A 188 19.38 18.52 -2.25
N ASP A 189 19.26 19.52 -1.38
CA ASP A 189 20.26 20.58 -1.21
C ASP A 189 21.54 20.06 -0.54
N SER A 190 21.40 19.22 0.50
CA SER A 190 22.54 18.71 1.26
C SER A 190 23.23 17.50 0.64
N ASN A 191 22.62 16.86 -0.37
CA ASN A 191 23.15 15.67 -1.02
C ASN A 191 23.30 15.88 -2.54
N PRO A 192 24.27 16.71 -2.99
CA PRO A 192 24.47 17.00 -4.40
C PRO A 192 24.91 15.76 -5.20
N LYS A 193 25.50 14.75 -4.54
CA LYS A 193 25.89 13.47 -5.15
C LYS A 193 24.83 12.36 -5.06
N LEU A 194 23.62 12.66 -4.54
CA LEU A 194 22.53 11.70 -4.51
C LEU A 194 22.24 11.19 -5.94
N GLU A 195 22.00 9.88 -6.06
CA GLU A 195 21.68 9.23 -7.33
C GLU A 195 20.57 9.98 -8.09
N ALA A 196 20.72 10.11 -9.40
CA ALA A 196 19.78 10.86 -10.23
C ALA A 196 18.35 10.34 -10.10
N GLN A 197 18.18 9.01 -10.03
CA GLN A 197 16.88 8.37 -9.85
C GLN A 197 16.24 8.77 -8.51
N LYS A 198 16.98 8.65 -7.40
CA LYS A 198 16.49 9.07 -6.07
C LYS A 198 16.08 10.53 -6.05
N LYS A 199 16.83 11.42 -6.70
CA LYS A 199 16.44 12.84 -6.85
C LYS A 199 15.14 13.01 -7.61
N ALA A 200 14.95 12.27 -8.71
CA ALA A 200 13.73 12.30 -9.50
C ALA A 200 12.52 11.82 -8.69
N ASP A 201 12.67 10.72 -7.94
CA ASP A 201 11.62 10.17 -7.08
C ASP A 201 11.20 11.18 -6.00
N VAL A 202 12.17 11.82 -5.34
CA VAL A 202 11.90 12.88 -4.35
C VAL A 202 11.16 14.05 -4.97
N ARG A 203 11.57 14.52 -6.15
CA ARG A 203 10.88 15.61 -6.87
C ARG A 203 9.45 15.23 -7.25
N LYS A 204 9.22 13.98 -7.66
CA LYS A 204 7.88 13.46 -7.95
C LYS A 204 7.00 13.49 -6.70
N LEU A 205 7.51 13.04 -5.55
CA LEU A 205 6.79 13.11 -4.28
C LEU A 205 6.47 14.56 -3.89
N MET A 206 7.43 15.49 -4.05
CA MET A 206 7.20 16.92 -3.79
C MET A 206 6.10 17.50 -4.69
N THR A 207 6.04 17.12 -5.96
CA THR A 207 4.97 17.55 -6.88
C THR A 207 3.62 16.99 -6.46
N GLN A 208 3.55 15.72 -6.05
CA GLN A 208 2.31 15.11 -5.55
C GLN A 208 1.76 15.85 -4.32
N VAL A 209 2.62 16.21 -3.36
CA VAL A 209 2.21 17.00 -2.19
C VAL A 209 1.61 18.34 -2.61
N ARG A 210 2.24 19.05 -3.56
CA ARG A 210 1.75 20.35 -4.04
C ARG A 210 0.39 20.22 -4.73
N GLN A 211 0.21 19.21 -5.58
CA GLN A 211 -1.06 18.94 -6.26
C GLN A 211 -2.17 18.59 -5.27
N GLN A 212 -1.89 17.73 -4.28
CA GLN A 212 -2.85 17.37 -3.23
C GLN A 212 -3.32 18.61 -2.46
N SER A 213 -2.40 19.53 -2.15
CA SER A 213 -2.77 20.78 -1.47
C SER A 213 -3.70 21.65 -2.33
N GLN A 214 -3.42 21.80 -3.63
CA GLN A 214 -4.24 22.59 -4.56
C GLN A 214 -5.63 22.00 -4.77
N ALA A 215 -5.73 20.67 -4.88
CA ALA A 215 -7.01 19.98 -4.99
C ALA A 215 -7.89 20.21 -3.75
N GLY A 216 -7.29 20.15 -2.54
CA GLY A 216 -8.01 20.43 -1.29
C GLY A 216 -8.57 21.86 -1.21
N PHE A 217 -7.83 22.86 -1.71
CA PHE A 217 -8.32 24.24 -1.79
C PHE A 217 -9.47 24.40 -2.79
N ALA A 218 -9.39 23.76 -3.95
CA ALA A 218 -10.44 23.84 -4.97
C ALA A 218 -11.76 23.21 -4.48
N SER A 219 -11.71 22.08 -3.77
CA SER A 219 -12.90 21.46 -3.18
C SER A 219 -13.48 22.28 -2.04
N GLY A 220 -12.66 22.85 -1.14
CA GLY A 220 -13.14 23.65 -0.02
C GLY A 220 -13.87 24.93 -0.43
N ASN A 221 -13.47 25.56 -1.55
CA ASN A 221 -14.06 26.82 -2.01
C ASN A 221 -15.43 26.65 -2.70
N GLN A 222 -15.82 25.42 -3.08
CA GLN A 222 -17.13 25.14 -3.67
C GLN A 222 -18.23 24.92 -2.62
N PHE A 223 -17.89 24.51 -1.39
CA PHE A 223 -18.85 24.26 -0.31
C PHE A 223 -19.16 25.49 0.56
N SER A 224 -18.53 26.64 0.32
CA SER A 224 -18.76 27.88 1.10
C SER A 224 -19.66 28.90 0.40
N LYS A 225 -20.42 28.49 -0.63
CA LYS A 225 -21.28 29.38 -1.44
C LYS A 225 -22.77 29.01 -1.42
N GLU A 226 -23.21 28.15 -0.49
CA GLU A 226 -24.62 27.85 -0.22
C GLU A 226 -25.02 28.36 1.16
#